data_AF-A0A6J8EPZ3-F1
#
_entry.id   AF-A0A6J8EPZ3-F1
#
_cell.length_a   1.000
_cell.length_b   1.000
_cell.length_c   1.000
_cell.angle_alpha   90.00
_cell.angle_beta   90.00
_cell.angle_gamma   90.00
#
_symmetry.space_group_name_H-M   'P 1'
#
loop_
_entity.id
_entity.type
_entity.pdbx_description
1 polymer ?
#
loop_
_entity_poly.entity_id
_entity_poly.type
_entity_poly.pdbx_seq_one_letter_code
_entity_poly.pdbx_strand_id
1 'polypeptide(L)'
;MSAVTEPIRKLLKEEHEFIWTHEQQQAFEKLKDIITKNPVLSFYDVSKPVTVSCDASQCGLGAMLIQDNKPVAYASRSLTDAESRYANIERELLGVLFGLERFNDYTYGKHINVESDHKPLEMIVRKSLGCAPPLRLQRMLLRLQKYDFSLKYIPGKDLVVPDMLSRK
;
A
#
# COMPACT_ATOMS: atom_id res chain seq x y z
N MET A 1 -6.67 -3.05 -7.06
CA MET A 1 -7.27 -1.94 -7.85
C MET A 1 -6.31 -1.30 -8.84
N SER A 2 -5.02 -1.07 -8.53
CA SER A 2 -4.05 -0.47 -9.46
C SER A 2 -4.03 -1.09 -10.87
N ALA A 3 -3.98 -2.44 -10.95
CA ALA A 3 -4.01 -3.18 -12.22
C ALA A 3 -5.38 -3.11 -12.93
N VAL A 4 -6.49 -3.27 -12.21
CA VAL A 4 -7.85 -3.14 -12.78
C VAL A 4 -8.07 -1.73 -13.36
N THR A 5 -7.53 -0.70 -12.71
CA THR A 5 -7.62 0.68 -13.21
C THR A 5 -6.58 1.02 -14.28
N GLU A 6 -5.58 0.16 -14.53
CA GLU A 6 -4.48 0.46 -15.44
C GLU A 6 -4.96 0.79 -16.87
N PRO A 7 -5.89 0.04 -17.49
CA PRO A 7 -6.39 0.36 -18.83
C PRO A 7 -7.09 1.72 -18.88
N ILE A 8 -7.77 2.09 -17.79
CA ILE A 8 -8.49 3.37 -17.68
C ILE A 8 -7.48 4.51 -17.43
N ARG A 9 -6.46 4.30 -16.60
CA ARG A 9 -5.41 5.30 -16.34
C ARG A 9 -4.51 5.55 -17.55
N LYS A 10 -4.32 4.56 -18.43
CA LYS A 10 -3.59 4.73 -19.69
C LYS A 10 -4.27 5.76 -20.61
N LEU A 11 -5.60 5.82 -20.61
CA LEU A 11 -6.37 6.83 -21.35
C LEU A 11 -6.19 8.27 -20.83
N LEU A 12 -5.63 8.45 -19.63
CA LEU A 12 -5.39 9.78 -19.03
C LEU A 12 -3.99 10.33 -19.35
N LYS A 13 -3.16 9.59 -20.10
CA LYS A 13 -1.83 10.06 -20.52
C LYS A 13 -1.96 10.88 -21.81
N GLU A 14 -1.27 12.03 -21.88
CA GLU A 14 -1.30 12.93 -23.05
C GLU A 14 -0.84 12.26 -24.36
N GLU A 15 -0.05 11.19 -24.27
CA GLU A 15 0.48 10.46 -25.44
C GLU A 15 -0.51 9.48 -26.07
N HIS A 16 -1.73 9.33 -25.54
CA HIS A 16 -2.72 8.36 -26.05
C HIS A 16 -4.01 9.05 -26.46
N GLU A 17 -4.50 8.73 -27.66
CA GLU A 17 -5.84 9.11 -28.09
C GLU A 17 -6.88 8.42 -27.21
N PHE A 18 -7.91 9.15 -26.76
CA PHE A 18 -8.94 8.62 -25.87
C PHE A 18 -9.85 7.64 -26.63
N ILE A 19 -9.46 6.37 -26.67
CA ILE A 19 -10.22 5.30 -27.34
C ILE A 19 -10.72 4.31 -26.29
N TRP A 20 -12.02 4.37 -26.01
CA TRP A 20 -12.67 3.45 -25.08
C TRP A 20 -13.00 2.13 -25.77
N THR A 21 -12.19 1.10 -25.52
CA THR A 21 -12.38 -0.24 -26.10
C THR A 21 -12.94 -1.23 -25.10
N HIS A 22 -13.08 -2.48 -25.52
CA HIS A 22 -13.59 -3.57 -24.67
C HIS A 22 -12.73 -3.79 -23.42
N GLU A 23 -11.42 -3.56 -23.49
CA GLU A 23 -10.51 -3.74 -22.35
C GLU A 23 -10.80 -2.74 -21.22
N GLN A 24 -11.05 -1.47 -21.55
CA GLN A 24 -11.44 -0.45 -20.57
C GLN A 24 -12.84 -0.67 -20.03
N GLN A 25 -13.77 -1.15 -20.87
CA GLN A 25 -15.12 -1.48 -20.42
C GLN A 25 -15.13 -2.64 -19.42
N GLN A 26 -14.39 -3.72 -19.69
CA GLN A 26 -14.26 -4.84 -18.76
C GLN A 26 -13.59 -4.43 -17.44
N ALA A 27 -12.55 -3.58 -17.52
CA ALA A 27 -11.90 -3.01 -16.34
C ALA A 27 -12.90 -2.21 -15.48
N PHE A 28 -13.73 -1.39 -16.11
CA PHE A 28 -14.73 -0.56 -15.44
C PHE A 28 -15.84 -1.38 -14.78
N GLU A 29 -16.36 -2.40 -15.46
CA GLU A 29 -17.38 -3.30 -14.92
C GLU A 29 -16.86 -4.14 -13.76
N LYS A 30 -15.64 -4.70 -13.88
CA LYS A 30 -14.98 -5.37 -12.75
C LYS A 30 -14.82 -4.45 -11.55
N LEU A 31 -14.51 -3.18 -11.79
CA LEU A 31 -14.33 -2.19 -10.73
C LEU A 31 -15.66 -1.88 -10.02
N LYS A 32 -16.77 -1.77 -10.76
CA LYS A 32 -18.11 -1.64 -10.18
C LYS A 32 -18.47 -2.85 -9.33
N ASP A 33 -18.23 -4.05 -9.84
CA ASP A 33 -18.52 -5.30 -9.12
C ASP A 33 -17.72 -5.42 -7.83
N ILE A 34 -16.43 -5.05 -7.85
CA ILE A 34 -15.56 -5.07 -6.66
C ILE A 34 -16.08 -4.09 -5.61
N ILE A 35 -16.43 -2.86 -6.01
CA ILE A 35 -16.92 -1.82 -5.08
C ILE A 35 -18.30 -2.17 -4.51
N THR A 36 -19.12 -2.91 -5.25
CA THR A 36 -20.49 -3.25 -4.83
C THR A 36 -20.59 -4.57 -4.04
N LYS A 37 -19.62 -5.51 -4.15
CA LYS A 37 -19.75 -6.86 -3.57
C LYS A 37 -19.11 -7.11 -2.19
N ASN A 38 -18.06 -6.40 -1.72
CA ASN A 38 -17.55 -6.52 -0.33
C ASN A 38 -16.32 -5.63 0.00
N PRO A 39 -16.01 -5.31 1.27
CA PRO A 39 -16.79 -5.40 2.51
C PRO A 39 -17.26 -4.01 3.00
N VAL A 40 -18.26 -4.02 3.88
CA VAL A 40 -18.74 -2.84 4.61
C VAL A 40 -17.57 -2.25 5.40
N LEU A 41 -17.06 -1.09 4.95
CA LEU A 41 -16.08 -0.32 5.71
C LEU A 41 -16.63 -0.10 7.12
N SER A 42 -15.81 -0.42 8.11
CA SER A 42 -16.11 -0.12 9.49
C SER A 42 -15.74 1.33 9.81
N PHE A 43 -16.52 1.96 10.68
CA PHE A 43 -16.17 3.28 11.19
C PHE A 43 -14.89 3.19 12.03
N TYR A 44 -14.03 4.20 11.88
CA TYR A 44 -12.83 4.32 12.68
C TYR A 44 -13.18 4.63 14.14
N ASP A 45 -12.55 3.92 15.06
CA ASP A 45 -12.65 4.15 16.50
C ASP A 45 -11.29 4.55 17.06
N VAL A 46 -11.23 5.76 17.64
CA VAL A 46 -10.01 6.36 18.19
C VAL A 46 -9.44 5.53 19.35
N SER A 47 -10.28 4.81 20.10
CA SER A 47 -9.86 4.04 21.27
C SER A 47 -9.19 2.71 20.92
N LYS A 48 -9.41 2.20 19.71
CA LYS A 48 -8.99 0.85 19.31
C LYS A 48 -7.60 0.81 18.71
N PRO A 49 -6.85 -0.30 18.86
CA PRO A 49 -5.58 -0.45 18.19
C PRO A 49 -5.77 -0.36 16.66
N VAL A 50 -4.77 0.19 15.99
CA VAL A 50 -4.77 0.36 14.54
C VAL A 50 -3.69 -0.53 13.95
N THR A 51 -4.08 -1.29 12.94
CA THR A 51 -3.15 -2.08 12.14
C THR A 51 -3.18 -1.58 10.70
N VAL A 52 -2.01 -1.31 10.13
CA VAL A 52 -1.85 -0.97 8.72
C VAL A 52 -1.16 -2.13 8.02
N SER A 53 -1.87 -2.79 7.12
CA SER A 53 -1.32 -3.88 6.32
C SER A 53 -0.88 -3.33 4.97
N CYS A 54 0.38 -3.53 4.60
CA CYS A 54 1.00 -2.99 3.39
C CYS A 54 1.51 -4.10 2.49
N ASP A 55 1.38 -3.89 1.18
CA ASP A 55 1.93 -4.77 0.15
C ASP A 55 2.49 -3.95 -1.03
N ALA A 56 3.58 -4.42 -1.63
CA ALA A 56 4.21 -3.80 -2.78
C ALA A 56 4.41 -4.82 -3.91
N SER A 57 3.86 -4.52 -5.08
CA SER A 57 4.07 -5.30 -6.29
C SER A 57 5.00 -4.58 -7.27
N GLN A 58 5.29 -5.20 -8.42
CA GLN A 58 6.07 -4.55 -9.48
C GLN A 58 5.33 -3.39 -10.14
N CYS A 59 4.01 -3.33 -10.01
CA CYS A 59 3.16 -2.37 -10.71
C CYS A 59 2.46 -1.37 -9.77
N GLY A 60 2.40 -1.64 -8.47
CA GLY A 60 1.67 -0.80 -7.53
C GLY A 60 1.94 -1.09 -6.07
N LEU A 61 1.43 -0.22 -5.23
CA LEU A 61 1.43 -0.30 -3.78
C LEU A 61 -0.02 -0.44 -3.31
N GLY A 62 -0.22 -1.27 -2.30
CA GLY A 62 -1.48 -1.43 -1.58
C GLY A 62 -1.26 -1.17 -0.08
N ALA A 63 -2.24 -0.53 0.54
CA ALA A 63 -2.30 -0.41 1.99
C ALA A 63 -3.76 -0.52 2.46
N MET A 64 -3.97 -1.12 3.62
CA MET A 64 -5.27 -1.21 4.28
C MET A 64 -5.13 -0.84 5.75
N LEU A 65 -6.06 -0.01 6.23
CA LEU A 65 -6.23 0.27 7.65
C LEU A 65 -7.28 -0.66 8.24
N ILE A 66 -6.91 -1.34 9.32
CA ILE A 66 -7.69 -2.41 9.97
C ILE A 66 -7.86 -2.08 11.44
N GLN A 67 -9.07 -2.27 11.95
CA GLN A 67 -9.40 -2.27 13.38
C GLN A 67 -10.30 -3.46 13.70
N ASP A 68 -10.03 -4.19 14.78
CA ASP A 68 -10.78 -5.41 15.18
C ASP A 68 -11.02 -6.39 14.02
N ASN A 69 -10.00 -6.65 13.20
CA ASN A 69 -10.07 -7.50 12.00
C ASN A 69 -11.08 -7.02 10.93
N LYS A 70 -11.51 -5.76 10.99
CA LYS A 70 -12.40 -5.13 10.00
C LYS A 70 -11.67 -4.03 9.25
N PRO A 71 -11.87 -3.94 7.92
CA PRO A 71 -11.30 -2.85 7.13
C PRO A 71 -12.00 -1.54 7.47
N VAL A 72 -11.21 -0.49 7.69
CA VAL A 72 -11.70 0.88 7.90
C VAL A 72 -11.44 1.73 6.65
N ALA A 73 -10.29 1.55 6.02
CA ALA A 73 -9.93 2.28 4.81
C ALA A 73 -8.99 1.48 3.92
N TYR A 74 -9.12 1.69 2.61
CA TYR A 74 -8.25 1.12 1.60
C TYR A 74 -7.50 2.21 0.86
N ALA A 75 -6.25 1.93 0.51
CA ALA A 75 -5.42 2.79 -0.31
C ALA A 75 -4.67 1.95 -1.33
N SER A 76 -4.62 2.42 -2.57
CA SER A 76 -3.74 1.83 -3.58
C SER A 76 -3.26 2.90 -4.53
N ARG A 77 -2.04 2.75 -5.01
CA ARG A 77 -1.37 3.68 -5.93
C ARG A 77 -0.52 2.87 -6.90
N SER A 78 -0.48 3.29 -8.14
CA SER A 78 0.46 2.71 -9.12
C SER A 78 1.84 3.30 -8.95
N LEU A 79 2.87 2.49 -9.20
CA LEU A 79 4.25 2.99 -9.17
C LEU A 79 4.48 3.93 -10.35
N THR A 80 5.28 4.97 -10.11
CA THR A 80 5.87 5.76 -11.19
C THR A 80 6.95 4.95 -11.90
N ASP A 81 7.32 5.36 -13.12
CA ASP A 81 8.39 4.69 -13.88
C ASP A 81 9.72 4.64 -13.11
N ALA A 82 9.98 5.65 -12.27
CA ALA A 82 11.16 5.65 -11.40
C ALA A 82 11.03 4.59 -10.28
N GLU A 83 9.88 4.52 -9.62
CA GLU A 83 9.65 3.59 -8.50
C GLU A 83 9.51 2.13 -8.96
N SER A 84 9.06 1.88 -10.19
CA SER A 84 8.99 0.50 -10.73
C SER A 84 10.37 -0.13 -10.92
N ARG A 85 11.42 0.68 -11.09
CA ARG A 85 12.82 0.24 -11.19
C ARG A 85 13.51 0.06 -9.83
N TYR A 86 12.81 0.30 -8.73
CA TYR A 86 13.38 0.15 -7.39
C TYR A 86 13.62 -1.33 -7.06
N ALA A 87 14.67 -1.57 -6.27
CA ALA A 87 14.90 -2.91 -5.74
C ALA A 87 13.70 -3.36 -4.89
N ASN A 88 13.44 -4.66 -4.81
CA ASN A 88 12.27 -5.18 -4.09
C ASN A 88 12.18 -4.58 -2.67
N ILE A 89 13.29 -4.58 -1.94
CA ILE A 89 13.33 -4.05 -0.57
C ILE A 89 13.01 -2.55 -0.45
N GLU A 90 13.36 -1.76 -1.46
CA GLU A 90 12.99 -0.33 -1.54
C GLU A 90 11.50 -0.17 -1.84
N ARG A 91 10.92 -1.04 -2.69
CA ARG A 91 9.49 -1.05 -2.99
C ARG A 91 8.65 -1.45 -1.79
N GLU A 92 9.08 -2.45 -1.04
CA GLU A 92 8.40 -2.88 0.20
C GLU A 92 8.40 -1.77 1.25
N LEU A 93 9.55 -1.12 1.48
CA LEU A 93 9.64 0.01 2.41
C LEU A 93 8.79 1.19 1.94
N LEU A 94 8.76 1.44 0.62
CA LEU A 94 7.90 2.46 0.03
C LEU A 94 6.41 2.14 0.23
N GLY A 95 6.01 0.86 0.21
CA GLY A 95 4.66 0.42 0.54
C GLY A 95 4.27 0.79 1.98
N VAL A 96 5.16 0.54 2.95
CA VAL A 96 4.99 0.94 4.36
C VAL A 96 4.85 2.46 4.49
N LEU A 97 5.78 3.21 3.87
CA LEU A 97 5.76 4.67 3.88
C LEU A 97 4.46 5.22 3.26
N PHE A 98 4.04 4.66 2.13
CA PHE A 98 2.80 5.03 1.47
C PHE A 98 1.59 4.79 2.36
N GLY A 99 1.50 3.63 3.02
CA GLY A 99 0.39 3.31 3.92
C GLY A 99 0.28 4.30 5.08
N LEU A 100 1.40 4.56 5.77
CA LEU A 100 1.42 5.48 6.91
C LEU A 100 1.12 6.93 6.52
N GLU A 101 1.66 7.41 5.39
CA GLU A 101 1.39 8.76 4.91
C GLU A 101 0.00 8.94 4.33
N ARG A 102 -0.53 7.92 3.66
CA ARG A 102 -1.89 7.98 3.11
C ARG A 102 -2.93 8.00 4.21
N PHE A 103 -2.66 7.33 5.33
CA PHE A 103 -3.52 7.31 6.50
C PHE A 103 -3.01 8.23 7.61
N ASN A 104 -2.27 9.30 7.29
CA ASN A 104 -1.66 10.20 8.28
C ASN A 104 -2.67 10.71 9.32
N ASP A 105 -3.90 11.00 8.91
CA ASP A 105 -4.97 11.46 9.82
C ASP A 105 -5.36 10.42 10.89
N TYR A 106 -5.08 9.13 10.64
CA TYR A 106 -5.35 8.01 11.55
C TYR A 106 -4.10 7.48 12.26
N THR A 107 -2.92 7.66 11.66
CA THR A 107 -1.65 7.07 12.12
C THR A 107 -0.79 8.04 12.92
N TYR A 108 -0.94 9.34 12.70
CA TYR A 108 -0.13 10.34 13.38
C TYR A 108 -0.49 10.47 14.86
N GLY A 109 0.54 10.50 15.73
CA GLY A 109 0.36 10.67 17.18
C GLY A 109 -0.12 9.43 17.94
N LYS A 110 -0.19 8.26 17.29
CA LYS A 110 -0.61 6.99 17.91
C LYS A 110 0.37 5.87 17.57
N HIS A 111 0.48 4.89 18.45
CA HIS A 111 1.24 3.67 18.14
C HIS A 111 0.49 2.78 17.15
N ILE A 112 1.13 2.48 16.02
CA ILE A 112 0.54 1.72 14.91
C ILE A 112 1.23 0.37 14.74
N ASN A 113 0.46 -0.69 14.55
CA ASN A 113 1.02 -1.98 14.10
C ASN A 113 1.08 -1.97 12.57
N VAL A 114 2.23 -2.26 11.98
CA VAL A 114 2.38 -2.39 10.54
C VAL A 114 2.67 -3.84 10.18
N GLU A 115 1.97 -4.36 9.19
CA GLU A 115 2.13 -5.71 8.68
C GLU A 115 2.66 -5.67 7.25
N SER A 116 3.64 -6.52 6.94
CA SER A 116 4.19 -6.69 5.60
C SER A 116 4.66 -8.13 5.39
N ASP A 117 4.66 -8.60 4.14
CA ASP A 117 5.16 -9.91 3.74
C ASP A 117 6.68 -9.94 3.45
N HIS A 118 7.42 -8.88 3.78
CA HIS A 118 8.86 -8.83 3.58
C HIS A 118 9.66 -8.87 4.88
N LYS A 119 10.03 -10.09 5.32
CA LYS A 119 10.82 -10.34 6.54
C LYS A 119 12.07 -9.45 6.71
N PRO A 120 12.87 -9.17 5.65
CA PRO A 120 14.04 -8.29 5.78
C PRO A 120 13.72 -6.85 6.21
N LEU A 121 12.49 -6.36 6.07
CA LEU A 121 12.12 -5.00 6.47
C LEU A 121 12.23 -4.80 7.98
N GLU A 122 11.90 -5.80 8.80
CA GLU A 122 12.01 -5.70 10.26
C GLU A 122 13.45 -5.35 10.68
N MET A 123 14.42 -5.95 10.00
CA MET A 123 15.83 -5.69 10.27
C MET A 123 16.26 -4.29 9.82
N ILE A 124 15.71 -3.80 8.70
CA ILE A 124 16.06 -2.48 8.17
C ILE A 124 15.51 -1.37 9.03
N VAL A 125 14.24 -1.47 9.45
CA VAL A 125 13.62 -0.46 10.32
C VAL A 125 14.32 -0.36 11.68
N ARG A 126 14.88 -1.49 12.18
CA ARG A 126 15.66 -1.51 13.43
C ARG A 126 17.10 -1.03 13.28
N LYS A 127 17.66 -1.00 12.07
CA LYS A 127 19.04 -0.54 11.85
C LYS A 127 19.14 0.97 12.06
N SER A 128 20.25 1.41 12.64
CA SER A 128 20.55 2.84 12.74
C SER A 128 20.71 3.46 11.36
N LEU A 129 20.20 4.69 11.19
CA LEU A 129 20.24 5.43 9.92
C LEU A 129 21.65 5.52 9.31
N GLY A 130 22.69 5.53 10.16
CA GLY A 130 24.10 5.58 9.75
C GLY A 130 24.66 4.29 9.14
N CYS A 131 24.02 3.14 9.36
CA CYS A 131 24.46 1.83 8.83
C CYS A 131 23.52 1.25 7.75
N ALA A 132 22.47 1.98 7.35
CA ALA A 132 21.51 1.52 6.35
C ALA A 132 22.01 1.82 4.91
N PRO A 133 22.06 0.83 4.00
CA PRO A 133 22.47 1.02 2.60
C PRO A 133 21.40 1.81 1.81
N PRO A 134 21.59 2.06 0.49
CA PRO A 134 21.65 3.36 -0.23
C PRO A 134 20.81 4.56 0.26
N LEU A 135 21.24 5.78 -0.12
CA LEU A 135 20.67 7.10 0.23
C LEU A 135 19.12 7.19 0.14
N ARG A 136 18.50 6.43 -0.77
CA ARG A 136 17.05 6.40 -0.94
C ARG A 136 16.33 5.75 0.25
N LEU A 137 16.80 4.60 0.72
CA LEU A 137 16.24 3.93 1.91
C LEU A 137 16.39 4.84 3.13
N GLN A 138 17.53 5.50 3.28
CA GLN A 138 17.77 6.45 4.37
C GLN A 138 16.72 7.59 4.36
N ARG A 139 16.43 8.16 3.19
CA ARG A 139 15.37 9.19 3.05
C ARG A 139 13.99 8.67 3.41
N MET A 140 13.66 7.43 3.03
CA MET A 140 12.38 6.81 3.41
C MET A 140 12.31 6.56 4.92
N LEU A 141 13.38 6.05 5.54
CA LEU A 141 13.47 5.83 6.98
C LEU A 141 13.35 7.14 7.76
N LEU A 142 13.99 8.23 7.32
CA LEU A 142 13.84 9.55 7.92
C LEU A 142 12.38 10.03 7.93
N ARG A 143 11.65 9.80 6.83
CA ARG A 143 10.22 10.15 6.76
C ARG A 143 9.36 9.28 7.66
N LEU A 144 9.78 8.04 7.93
CA LEU A 144 9.09 7.12 8.83
C LEU A 144 9.28 7.48 10.30
N GLN A 145 10.36 8.18 10.67
CA GLN A 145 10.65 8.54 12.07
C GLN A 145 9.57 9.39 12.75
N LYS A 146 8.73 10.09 11.98
CA LYS A 146 7.62 10.88 12.54
C LYS A 146 6.46 10.02 13.05
N TYR A 147 6.43 8.72 12.75
CA TYR A 147 5.40 7.79 13.19
C TYR A 147 5.95 6.86 14.27
N ASP A 148 5.13 6.60 15.28
CA ASP A 148 5.38 5.54 16.25
C ASP A 148 4.73 4.25 15.74
N PHE A 149 5.54 3.28 15.31
CA PHE A 149 5.02 2.03 14.79
C PHE A 149 5.89 0.82 15.11
N SER A 150 5.25 -0.35 15.16
CA SER A 150 5.91 -1.65 15.22
C SER A 150 5.67 -2.41 13.92
N LEU A 151 6.74 -2.82 13.25
CA LEU A 151 6.65 -3.63 12.03
C LEU A 151 6.68 -5.11 12.38
N LYS A 152 5.71 -5.87 11.85
CA LYS A 152 5.61 -7.33 11.97
C LYS A 152 5.55 -7.97 10.59
N TYR A 153 6.39 -8.98 10.40
CA TYR A 153 6.33 -9.85 9.24
C TYR A 153 5.16 -10.82 9.37
N ILE A 154 4.31 -10.87 8.35
CA ILE A 154 3.25 -11.86 8.20
C ILE A 154 3.45 -12.57 6.86
N PRO A 155 3.45 -13.91 6.80
CA PRO A 155 3.53 -14.62 5.54
C PRO A 155 2.44 -14.13 4.59
N GLY A 156 2.75 -13.90 3.30
CA GLY A 156 1.77 -13.34 2.35
C GLY A 156 0.49 -14.18 2.14
N LYS A 157 0.40 -15.40 2.70
CA LYS A 157 -0.83 -16.21 2.75
C LYS A 157 -1.77 -15.79 3.88
N ASP A 158 -1.20 -15.32 4.98
CA ASP A 158 -1.91 -14.91 6.20
C ASP A 158 -2.03 -13.38 6.28
N LEU A 159 -1.33 -12.67 5.39
CA LEU A 159 -1.47 -11.24 5.24
C LEU A 159 -2.88 -10.95 4.75
N VAL A 160 -3.73 -10.51 5.68
CA VAL A 160 -5.08 -9.99 5.40
C VAL A 160 -4.95 -8.61 4.73
N VAL A 161 -4.04 -8.43 3.78
CA VAL A 161 -4.29 -7.47 2.71
C VAL A 161 -5.46 -8.07 1.94
N PRO A 162 -6.48 -7.29 1.55
CA PRO A 162 -7.50 -7.85 0.69
C PRO A 162 -6.77 -8.39 -0.53
N ASP A 163 -6.82 -9.70 -0.74
CA ASP A 163 -6.41 -10.43 -1.94
C ASP A 163 -7.07 -9.85 -3.23
N MET A 164 -7.84 -8.76 -3.10
CA MET A 164 -8.46 -7.93 -4.14
C MET A 164 -7.64 -6.68 -4.58
N LEU A 165 -6.64 -6.20 -3.83
CA LEU A 165 -6.01 -4.90 -4.16
C LEU A 165 -4.66 -4.95 -4.89
N SER A 166 -3.82 -5.95 -4.67
CA SER A 166 -2.43 -5.95 -5.15
C SER A 166 -1.97 -7.17 -5.95
N ARG A 167 -2.83 -8.17 -6.21
CA ARG A 167 -2.43 -9.37 -6.97
C ARG A 167 -3.11 -9.49 -8.34
N LYS A 168 -2.39 -9.05 -9.36
CA LYS A 168 -1.82 -9.81 -10.49
C LYS A 168 -1.09 -8.84 -11.41
#